data_AF-A0A806CVE5-F1
#
_entry.id   AF-A0A806CVE5-F1
#
_cell.length_a   1.000
_cell.length_b   1.000
_cell.length_c   1.000
_cell.angle_alpha   90.00
_cell.angle_beta   90.00
_cell.angle_gamma   90.00
#
_symmetry.space_group_name_H-M   'P 1'
#
loop_
_entity.id
_entity.type
_entity.pdbx_description
1 polymer ?
#
loop_
_entity_poly.entity_id
_entity_poly.type
_entity_poly.pdbx_seq_one_letter_code
_entity_poly.pdbx_strand_id
1 'polypeptide(L)'
;MQRLLALLVLVIGLALAQAPAYPENTVGVGFGIGRGLVVQGSTGLPFSPLGIDTGLDMEVVVPTSFNALEVWALFKANLLPALTVADLSLSAGLGLDMSFNTVGSIFGVHLGPVASLEIPGGAISGYVGLGIEGGFNLAYGLAGRLYLDPVALEVGLSDRYPFKIALLYLW
;
A
#
# COMPACT_ATOMS: atom_id res chain seq x y z
N MET A 1 -17.69 40.51 8.32
CA MET A 1 -16.60 39.74 8.97
C MET A 1 -16.97 38.27 9.19
N GLN A 2 -18.14 37.94 9.76
CA GLN A 2 -18.54 36.55 10.05
C GLN A 2 -18.56 35.63 8.82
N ARG A 3 -18.96 36.13 7.63
CA ARG A 3 -18.97 35.34 6.39
C ARG A 3 -17.58 34.95 5.89
N LEU A 4 -16.59 35.84 6.08
CA LEU A 4 -15.19 35.55 5.74
C LEU A 4 -14.61 34.49 6.68
N LEU A 5 -14.97 34.56 7.97
CA LEU A 5 -14.54 33.59 8.97
C LEU A 5 -15.17 32.21 8.72
N ALA A 6 -16.46 32.15 8.37
CA ALA A 6 -17.12 30.91 7.99
C ALA A 6 -16.53 30.30 6.70
N LEU A 7 -16.17 31.13 5.73
CA LEU A 7 -15.54 30.68 4.49
C LEU A 7 -14.10 30.22 4.72
N LEU A 8 -13.35 30.87 5.61
CA LEU A 8 -12.03 30.40 6.07
C LEU A 8 -12.13 29.10 6.86
N VAL A 9 -13.10 28.95 7.77
CA VAL A 9 -13.35 27.69 8.51
C VAL A 9 -13.81 26.59 7.56
N LEU A 10 -14.59 26.91 6.53
CA LEU A 10 -14.99 25.95 5.50
C LEU A 10 -13.80 25.54 4.64
N VAL A 11 -12.96 26.49 4.19
CA VAL A 11 -11.76 26.20 3.38
C VAL A 11 -10.72 25.44 4.20
N ILE A 12 -10.51 25.80 5.46
CA ILE A 12 -9.65 25.08 6.40
C ILE A 12 -10.26 23.72 6.73
N GLY A 13 -11.57 23.62 6.93
CA GLY A 13 -12.28 22.36 7.15
C GLY A 13 -12.23 21.42 5.94
N LEU A 14 -12.31 21.95 4.72
CA LEU A 14 -12.13 21.21 3.48
C LEU A 14 -10.66 20.83 3.23
N ALA A 15 -9.71 21.70 3.62
CA ALA A 15 -8.28 21.41 3.59
C ALA A 15 -7.87 20.35 4.65
N LEU A 16 -8.62 20.25 5.75
CA LEU A 16 -8.47 19.23 6.79
C LEU A 16 -9.31 17.97 6.54
N ALA A 17 -10.25 18.00 5.59
CA ALA A 17 -11.12 16.86 5.25
C ALA A 17 -10.56 15.96 4.14
N GLN A 18 -9.29 16.11 3.77
CA GLN A 18 -8.62 15.24 2.78
C GLN A 18 -7.29 14.71 3.36
N ALA A 19 -7.37 13.81 4.33
CA ALA A 19 -6.27 12.88 4.61
C ALA A 19 -6.35 11.74 3.57
N PRO A 20 -5.27 11.45 2.82
CA PRO A 20 -5.36 10.62 1.65
C PRO A 20 -5.43 9.13 1.98
N ALA A 21 -6.26 8.50 1.17
CA ALA A 21 -6.56 7.11 0.92
C ALA A 21 -5.41 6.10 0.64
N TYR A 22 -4.14 6.50 0.76
CA TYR A 22 -2.95 5.69 1.15
C TYR A 22 -1.62 6.47 0.95
N PRO A 23 -0.63 6.33 1.85
CA PRO A 23 -0.69 6.84 3.23
C PRO A 23 0.62 7.54 3.67
N GLU A 24 0.60 7.95 4.93
CA GLU A 24 1.72 7.98 5.88
C GLU A 24 2.98 7.20 5.44
N ASN A 25 4.14 7.78 5.73
CA ASN A 25 5.39 7.10 5.48
C ASN A 25 5.55 6.01 6.53
N THR A 26 5.96 4.82 6.07
CA THR A 26 6.18 3.70 6.97
C THR A 26 7.48 2.99 6.67
N VAL A 27 8.05 2.39 7.71
CA VAL A 27 9.13 1.43 7.66
C VAL A 27 8.83 0.38 8.69
N GLY A 28 9.13 -0.85 8.36
CA GLY A 28 8.86 -1.95 9.24
C GLY A 28 9.62 -3.19 8.87
N VAL A 29 9.48 -4.16 9.74
CA VAL A 29 10.01 -5.50 9.56
C VAL A 29 8.89 -6.49 9.81
N GLY A 30 8.94 -7.60 9.08
CA GLY A 30 7.94 -8.64 9.15
C GLY A 30 8.52 -10.01 8.88
N PHE A 31 7.64 -10.99 8.97
CA PHE A 31 7.95 -12.38 8.67
C PHE A 31 6.85 -12.97 7.80
N GLY A 32 7.26 -13.54 6.67
CA GLY A 32 6.39 -14.30 5.77
C GLY A 32 6.58 -15.80 5.98
N ILE A 33 5.49 -16.52 6.25
CA ILE A 33 5.54 -17.98 6.38
C ILE A 33 5.99 -18.58 5.05
N GLY A 34 7.08 -19.35 5.07
CA GLY A 34 7.67 -19.95 3.87
C GLY A 34 8.52 -18.99 3.02
N ARG A 35 8.62 -17.71 3.38
CA ARG A 35 9.40 -16.69 2.64
C ARG A 35 10.50 -16.04 3.46
N GLY A 36 10.42 -15.99 4.79
CA GLY A 36 11.49 -15.49 5.65
C GLY A 36 11.32 -14.05 6.14
N LEU A 37 12.44 -13.37 6.38
CA LEU A 37 12.46 -12.03 6.94
C LEU A 37 12.15 -11.00 5.85
N VAL A 38 11.28 -10.05 6.17
CA VAL A 38 10.85 -8.99 5.26
C VAL A 38 11.19 -7.64 5.87
N VAL A 39 11.83 -6.77 5.10
CA VAL A 39 11.93 -5.34 5.39
C VAL A 39 10.98 -4.64 4.44
N GLN A 40 10.08 -3.80 4.97
CA GLN A 40 9.10 -3.11 4.15
C GLN A 40 9.05 -1.62 4.48
N GLY A 41 8.65 -0.83 3.50
CA GLY A 41 8.38 0.59 3.71
C GLY A 41 7.42 1.13 2.67
N SER A 42 6.69 2.17 3.05
CA SER A 42 5.79 2.89 2.17
C SER A 42 6.09 4.38 2.21
N THR A 43 5.90 5.06 1.10
CA THR A 43 6.00 6.52 1.02
C THR A 43 5.00 7.06 0.02
N GLY A 44 4.42 8.22 0.32
CA GLY A 44 3.81 9.06 -0.69
C GLY A 44 4.88 9.53 -1.67
N LEU A 45 4.61 9.48 -2.96
CA LEU A 45 5.54 10.00 -3.96
C LEU A 45 5.30 11.52 -4.14
N PRO A 46 6.35 12.34 -4.26
CA PRO A 46 6.22 13.79 -4.39
C PRO A 46 5.67 14.25 -5.75
N PHE A 47 5.34 13.31 -6.63
CA PHE A 47 4.86 13.56 -7.98
C PHE A 47 3.36 13.25 -8.06
N SER A 48 2.54 14.28 -8.18
CA SER A 48 1.08 14.16 -8.35
C SER A 48 0.68 14.62 -9.77
N PRO A 49 0.87 13.77 -10.80
CA PRO A 49 0.48 14.12 -12.15
C PRO A 49 -1.04 14.28 -12.19
N LEU A 50 -1.51 15.39 -12.75
CA LEU A 50 -2.95 15.68 -12.88
C LEU A 50 -3.70 15.72 -11.53
N GLY A 51 -2.99 15.95 -10.42
CA GLY A 51 -3.59 15.95 -9.08
C GLY A 51 -3.93 14.56 -8.53
N ILE A 52 -3.37 13.50 -9.12
CA ILE A 52 -3.55 12.12 -8.66
C ILE A 52 -2.58 11.85 -7.52
N ASP A 53 -3.06 11.31 -6.41
CA ASP A 53 -2.19 10.86 -5.31
C ASP A 53 -1.44 9.61 -5.73
N THR A 54 -0.12 9.61 -5.57
CA THR A 54 0.72 8.46 -5.90
C THR A 54 1.51 7.99 -4.70
N GLY A 55 1.73 6.68 -4.63
CA GLY A 55 2.46 6.05 -3.54
C GLY A 55 3.36 4.94 -4.03
N LEU A 56 4.35 4.60 -3.22
CA LEU A 56 5.27 3.51 -3.45
C LEU A 56 5.34 2.67 -2.19
N ASP A 57 5.02 1.38 -2.32
CA ASP A 57 5.34 0.39 -1.31
C ASP A 57 6.51 -0.45 -1.80
N MET A 58 7.49 -0.67 -0.94
CA MET A 58 8.65 -1.51 -1.24
C MET A 58 8.79 -2.60 -0.19
N GLU A 59 9.17 -3.78 -0.64
CA GLU A 59 9.55 -4.89 0.22
C GLU A 59 10.85 -5.53 -0.26
N VAL A 60 11.71 -5.88 0.70
CA VAL A 60 12.90 -6.67 0.48
C VAL A 60 12.81 -7.91 1.35
N VAL A 61 12.88 -9.08 0.72
CA VAL A 61 12.75 -10.37 1.38
C VAL A 61 14.08 -11.09 1.38
N VAL A 62 14.48 -11.55 2.56
CA VAL A 62 15.61 -12.45 2.75
C VAL A 62 15.06 -13.82 3.13
N PRO A 63 15.11 -14.80 2.21
CA PRO A 63 14.67 -16.16 2.49
C PRO A 63 15.42 -16.79 3.66
N THR A 64 14.72 -17.67 4.39
CA THR A 64 15.30 -18.42 5.52
C THR A 64 16.46 -19.32 5.10
N SER A 65 16.55 -19.65 3.82
CA SER A 65 17.68 -20.36 3.21
C SER A 65 18.91 -19.47 2.94
N PHE A 66 18.80 -18.14 3.10
CA PHE A 66 19.86 -17.14 2.92
C PHE A 66 20.64 -17.25 1.59
N ASN A 67 20.01 -17.80 0.55
CA ASN A 67 20.60 -18.06 -0.75
C ASN A 67 20.16 -17.06 -1.84
N ALA A 68 19.35 -16.06 -1.46
CA ALA A 68 18.65 -15.20 -2.39
C ALA A 68 18.25 -13.85 -1.78
N LEU A 69 17.88 -12.92 -2.64
CA LEU A 69 17.16 -11.71 -2.33
C LEU A 69 15.97 -11.59 -3.27
N GLU A 70 14.82 -11.20 -2.74
CA GLU A 70 13.67 -10.81 -3.54
C GLU A 70 13.32 -9.37 -3.24
N VAL A 71 13.10 -8.58 -4.29
CA VAL A 71 12.72 -7.17 -4.16
C VAL A 71 11.41 -6.97 -4.86
N TRP A 72 10.51 -6.25 -4.19
CA TRP A 72 9.18 -5.93 -4.67
C TRP A 72 8.93 -4.43 -4.56
N ALA A 73 8.24 -3.88 -5.55
CA ALA A 73 7.82 -2.49 -5.59
C ALA A 73 6.41 -2.41 -6.16
N LEU A 74 5.48 -1.84 -5.39
CA LEU A 74 4.12 -1.54 -5.82
C LEU A 74 3.97 -0.03 -5.97
N PHE A 75 3.91 0.43 -7.21
CA PHE A 75 3.55 1.80 -7.53
C PHE A 75 2.04 1.93 -7.59
N LYS A 76 1.49 2.88 -6.83
CA LYS A 76 0.05 3.11 -6.74
C LYS A 76 -0.28 4.48 -7.34
N ALA A 77 -1.28 4.51 -8.20
CA ALA A 77 -1.95 5.73 -8.66
C ALA A 77 -3.39 5.69 -8.16
N ASN A 78 -3.69 6.53 -7.17
CA ASN A 78 -4.98 6.57 -6.51
C ASN A 78 -5.94 7.47 -7.30
N LEU A 79 -6.75 6.86 -8.15
CA LEU A 79 -7.61 7.56 -9.10
C LEU A 79 -8.88 8.10 -8.44
N LEU A 80 -9.34 7.43 -7.38
CA LEU A 80 -10.56 7.73 -6.65
C LEU A 80 -10.23 7.75 -5.15
N PRO A 81 -9.61 8.84 -4.64
CA PRO A 81 -9.07 8.91 -3.28
C PRO A 81 -10.10 9.11 -2.17
N ALA A 82 -11.36 9.39 -2.51
CA ALA A 82 -12.38 9.78 -1.52
C ALA A 82 -13.77 9.25 -1.87
N LEU A 83 -13.86 7.95 -2.15
CA LEU A 83 -15.16 7.28 -2.24
C LEU A 83 -15.70 7.04 -0.83
N THR A 84 -17.02 7.07 -0.66
CA THR A 84 -17.66 6.72 0.61
C THR A 84 -18.56 5.52 0.42
N VAL A 85 -18.33 4.46 1.20
CA VAL A 85 -19.15 3.25 1.20
C VAL A 85 -19.55 2.95 2.62
N ALA A 86 -20.86 3.00 2.91
CA ALA A 86 -21.39 2.78 4.26
C ALA A 86 -20.68 3.63 5.35
N ASP A 87 -20.53 4.93 5.07
CA ASP A 87 -19.84 5.92 5.92
C ASP A 87 -18.34 5.70 6.14
N LEU A 88 -17.75 4.70 5.46
CA LEU A 88 -16.32 4.43 5.46
C LEU A 88 -15.64 5.07 4.24
N SER A 89 -14.40 5.53 4.44
CA SER A 89 -13.58 6.08 3.36
C SER A 89 -12.98 4.93 2.55
N LEU A 90 -13.21 4.95 1.25
CA LEU A 90 -12.67 3.99 0.30
C LEU A 90 -11.80 4.71 -0.73
N SER A 91 -10.72 4.04 -1.08
CA SER A 91 -9.85 4.42 -2.17
C SER A 91 -9.80 3.36 -3.23
N ALA A 92 -9.69 3.79 -4.48
CA ALA A 92 -9.51 2.89 -5.60
C ALA A 92 -8.60 3.51 -6.65
N GLY A 93 -7.78 2.68 -7.26
CA GLY A 93 -6.80 3.12 -8.23
C GLY A 93 -6.19 1.98 -9.01
N LEU A 94 -5.01 2.26 -9.56
CA LEU A 94 -4.21 1.29 -10.29
C LEU A 94 -2.90 1.04 -9.54
N GLY A 95 -2.51 -0.22 -9.47
CA GLY A 95 -1.23 -0.68 -8.98
C GLY A 95 -0.39 -1.25 -10.12
N LEU A 96 0.87 -0.83 -10.21
CA LEU A 96 1.92 -1.48 -10.99
C LEU A 96 2.84 -2.19 -10.00
N ASP A 97 2.70 -3.52 -9.93
CA ASP A 97 3.54 -4.39 -9.13
C ASP A 97 4.74 -4.83 -9.95
N MET A 98 5.93 -4.72 -9.37
CA MET A 98 7.19 -5.08 -9.98
C MET A 98 7.99 -5.94 -9.00
N SER A 99 8.55 -7.02 -9.51
CA SER A 99 9.30 -7.97 -8.70
C SER A 99 10.61 -8.38 -9.36
N PHE A 100 11.60 -8.67 -8.52
CA PHE A 100 12.84 -9.26 -8.99
C PHE A 100 13.36 -10.30 -7.99
N ASN A 101 13.61 -11.52 -8.49
CA ASN A 101 14.16 -12.62 -7.71
C ASN A 101 15.57 -12.98 -8.20
N THR A 102 16.56 -12.91 -7.31
CA THR A 102 17.97 -13.14 -7.68
C THR A 102 18.32 -14.60 -7.99
N VAL A 103 17.58 -15.60 -7.51
CA VAL A 103 17.91 -17.03 -7.75
C VAL A 103 17.67 -17.41 -9.21
N GLY A 104 16.59 -16.91 -9.79
CA GLY A 104 16.21 -17.18 -11.18
C GLY A 104 16.48 -16.03 -12.14
N SER A 105 16.89 -14.86 -11.64
CA SER A 105 16.89 -13.59 -12.40
C SER A 105 15.54 -13.33 -13.07
N ILE A 106 14.46 -13.70 -12.37
CA ILE A 106 13.09 -13.57 -12.88
C ILE A 106 12.59 -12.19 -12.49
N PHE A 107 12.12 -11.47 -13.49
CA PHE A 107 11.45 -10.19 -13.34
C PHE A 107 9.95 -10.36 -13.53
N GLY A 108 9.18 -9.84 -12.59
CA GLY A 108 7.73 -9.81 -12.62
C GLY A 108 7.21 -8.40 -12.82
N VAL A 109 6.17 -8.25 -13.65
CA VAL A 109 5.39 -7.01 -13.78
C VAL A 109 3.93 -7.33 -13.91
N HIS A 110 3.12 -6.73 -13.06
CA HIS A 110 1.66 -6.89 -13.06
C HIS A 110 0.99 -5.53 -12.95
N LEU A 111 -0.11 -5.37 -13.67
CA LEU A 111 -0.92 -4.16 -13.63
C LEU A 111 -2.35 -4.55 -13.27
N GLY A 112 -2.96 -3.81 -12.36
CA GLY A 112 -4.37 -3.98 -12.08
C GLY A 112 -4.91 -3.07 -11.00
N PRO A 113 -6.19 -3.27 -10.63
CA PRO A 113 -6.83 -2.46 -9.61
C PRO A 113 -6.21 -2.66 -8.23
N VAL A 114 -6.14 -1.56 -7.49
CA VAL A 114 -5.87 -1.54 -6.04
C VAL A 114 -6.99 -0.78 -5.35
N ALA A 115 -7.36 -1.20 -4.14
CA ALA A 115 -8.33 -0.49 -3.32
C ALA A 115 -7.96 -0.53 -1.83
N SER A 116 -8.29 0.54 -1.10
CA SER A 116 -8.29 0.59 0.37
C SER A 116 -9.69 0.81 0.87
N LEU A 117 -10.05 0.19 1.98
CA LEU A 117 -11.16 0.63 2.82
C LEU A 117 -10.62 0.98 4.20
N GLU A 118 -10.74 2.24 4.57
CA GLU A 118 -10.45 2.68 5.93
C GLU A 118 -11.58 2.22 6.86
N ILE A 119 -11.20 1.58 7.95
CA ILE A 119 -12.10 1.12 9.01
C ILE A 119 -11.72 1.80 10.33
N PRO A 120 -12.61 1.87 11.34
CA PRO A 120 -12.24 2.44 12.62
C PRO A 120 -10.97 1.78 13.21
N GLY A 121 -9.89 2.57 13.33
CA GLY A 121 -8.60 2.12 13.86
C GLY A 121 -7.71 1.36 12.88
N GLY A 122 -8.01 1.34 11.57
CA GLY A 122 -7.22 0.58 10.61
C GLY A 122 -7.63 0.73 9.15
N ALA A 123 -7.10 -0.15 8.31
CA ALA A 123 -7.48 -0.24 6.90
C ALA A 123 -7.41 -1.67 6.38
N ILE A 124 -8.20 -1.97 5.35
CA ILE A 124 -8.11 -3.21 4.57
C ILE A 124 -7.79 -2.83 3.13
N SER A 125 -6.71 -3.39 2.58
CA SER A 125 -6.28 -3.15 1.20
C SER A 125 -6.33 -4.43 0.37
N GLY A 126 -6.66 -4.27 -0.91
CA GLY A 126 -6.61 -5.34 -1.89
C GLY A 126 -5.92 -4.89 -3.17
N TYR A 127 -5.23 -5.82 -3.81
CA TYR A 127 -4.64 -5.69 -5.14
C TYR A 127 -4.91 -6.95 -5.93
N VAL A 128 -5.24 -6.80 -7.21
CA VAL A 128 -5.31 -7.89 -8.18
C VAL A 128 -4.73 -7.37 -9.49
N GLY A 129 -3.77 -8.07 -10.07
CA GLY A 129 -3.07 -7.63 -11.27
C GLY A 129 -2.82 -8.76 -12.25
N LEU A 130 -2.90 -8.46 -13.54
CA LEU A 130 -2.51 -9.38 -14.60
C LEU A 130 -1.15 -8.96 -15.14
N GLY A 131 -0.31 -9.93 -15.43
CA GLY A 131 1.07 -9.63 -15.73
C GLY A 131 1.89 -10.81 -16.20
N ILE A 132 3.20 -10.61 -16.18
CA ILE A 132 4.17 -11.60 -16.60
C ILE A 132 5.23 -11.71 -15.52
N GLU A 133 5.46 -12.92 -15.03
CA GLU A 133 6.60 -13.29 -14.18
C GLU A 133 7.00 -14.72 -14.52
N GLY A 134 8.04 -14.89 -15.34
CA GLY A 134 8.38 -16.20 -15.92
C GLY A 134 7.30 -16.80 -16.84
N GLY A 135 6.23 -16.05 -17.14
CA GLY A 135 5.04 -16.46 -17.89
C GLY A 135 3.85 -15.58 -17.53
N PHE A 136 2.76 -15.65 -18.31
CA PHE A 136 1.54 -14.89 -18.00
C PHE A 136 0.84 -15.46 -16.77
N ASN A 137 0.54 -14.62 -15.77
CA ASN A 137 -0.11 -15.04 -14.54
C ASN A 137 -0.92 -13.88 -13.89
N LEU A 138 -1.63 -14.24 -12.82
CA LEU A 138 -2.42 -13.34 -11.99
C LEU A 138 -1.71 -13.16 -10.65
N ALA A 139 -1.38 -11.91 -10.32
CA ALA A 139 -0.91 -11.51 -9.00
C ALA A 139 -2.06 -11.00 -8.15
N TYR A 140 -1.98 -11.23 -6.84
CA TYR A 140 -2.98 -10.70 -5.90
C TYR A 140 -2.38 -10.48 -4.51
N GLY A 141 -2.97 -9.54 -3.77
CA GLY A 141 -2.64 -9.31 -2.37
C GLY A 141 -3.84 -8.77 -1.60
N LEU A 142 -3.97 -9.18 -0.34
CA LEU A 142 -4.95 -8.71 0.62
C LEU A 142 -4.20 -8.41 1.92
N ALA A 143 -4.38 -7.21 2.46
CA ALA A 143 -3.75 -6.79 3.71
C ALA A 143 -4.78 -6.14 4.63
N GLY A 144 -4.60 -6.32 5.92
CA GLY A 144 -5.27 -5.58 6.97
C GLY A 144 -4.22 -4.90 7.85
N ARG A 145 -4.45 -3.64 8.18
CA ARG A 145 -3.58 -2.84 9.04
C ARG A 145 -4.38 -2.29 10.22
N LEU A 146 -3.83 -2.41 11.42
CA LEU A 146 -4.37 -1.79 12.62
C LEU A 146 -3.44 -0.63 13.03
N TYR A 147 -3.97 0.59 13.08
CA TYR A 147 -3.24 1.79 13.48
C TYR A 147 -3.17 1.87 15.00
N LEU A 148 -1.95 1.85 15.53
CA LEU A 148 -1.65 1.89 16.96
C LEU A 148 -0.61 2.99 17.18
N ASP A 149 -1.02 4.26 17.16
CA ASP A 149 -0.10 5.41 17.25
C ASP A 149 1.07 5.19 18.25
N PRO A 150 2.36 5.15 17.80
CA PRO A 150 2.90 5.50 16.46
C PRO A 150 3.25 4.29 15.56
N VAL A 151 2.78 3.10 15.89
CA VAL A 151 3.05 1.84 15.18
C VAL A 151 1.80 1.30 14.49
N ALA A 152 1.98 0.33 13.61
CA ALA A 152 0.88 -0.46 13.09
C ALA A 152 1.23 -1.95 13.05
N LEU A 153 0.19 -2.78 13.25
CA LEU A 153 0.25 -4.20 12.97
C LEU A 153 -0.37 -4.44 11.59
N GLU A 154 0.40 -5.02 10.68
CA GLU A 154 -0.08 -5.43 9.36
C GLU A 154 -0.11 -6.95 9.26
N VAL A 155 -1.23 -7.48 8.78
CA VAL A 155 -1.42 -8.90 8.47
C VAL A 155 -1.87 -9.01 7.03
N GLY A 156 -1.22 -9.87 6.24
CA GLY A 156 -1.52 -9.98 4.82
C GLY A 156 -1.35 -11.36 4.23
N LEU A 157 -2.01 -11.57 3.11
CA LEU A 157 -2.02 -12.77 2.27
C LEU A 157 -1.80 -12.32 0.83
N SER A 158 -1.00 -13.04 0.07
CA SER A 158 -0.78 -12.73 -1.35
C SER A 158 -0.28 -13.95 -2.11
N ASP A 159 -0.18 -13.83 -3.42
CA ASP A 159 0.65 -14.73 -4.24
C ASP A 159 2.10 -14.81 -3.75
N ARG A 160 2.61 -13.73 -3.15
CA ARG A 160 3.92 -13.69 -2.50
C ARG A 160 3.92 -14.55 -1.24
N TYR A 161 3.03 -14.29 -0.30
CA TYR A 161 3.05 -14.96 1.01
C TYR A 161 1.76 -15.73 1.26
N PRO A 162 1.84 -17.03 1.61
CA PRO A 162 0.66 -17.73 2.12
C PRO A 162 0.16 -17.11 3.44
N PHE A 163 1.01 -16.35 4.16
CA PHE A 163 0.69 -15.48 5.29
C PHE A 163 1.88 -14.59 5.68
N LYS A 164 1.64 -13.30 5.99
CA LYS A 164 2.64 -12.31 6.45
C LYS A 164 2.14 -11.56 7.68
N ILE A 165 3.02 -11.35 8.66
CA ILE A 165 2.82 -10.39 9.77
C ILE A 165 3.97 -9.38 9.76
N ALA A 166 3.66 -8.10 9.87
CA ALA A 166 4.65 -7.02 9.95
C ALA A 166 4.32 -6.02 11.06
N LEU A 167 5.39 -5.49 11.68
CA LEU A 167 5.33 -4.33 12.57
C LEU A 167 5.88 -3.13 11.80
N LEU A 168 5.05 -2.09 11.71
CA LEU A 168 5.35 -0.85 11.01
C LEU A 168 5.47 0.30 12.00
N TYR A 169 6.41 1.20 11.76
CA TYR A 169 6.43 2.52 12.36
C TYR A 169 5.82 3.50 11.36
N LEU A 170 4.90 4.36 11.82
CA LEU A 170 4.19 5.35 11.00
C LEU A 170 4.75 6.76 11.28
N TRP A 171 5.00 7.57 10.24
CA TRP A 171 5.39 8.98 10.38
C TRP A 171 5.10 9.85 9.15
#